data_AF-A0A2S7QNP1-F1
#
_entry.id   AF-A0A2S7QNP1-F1
#
_cell.length_a   1.000
_cell.length_b   1.000
_cell.length_c   1.000
_cell.angle_alpha   90.00
_cell.angle_beta   90.00
_cell.angle_gamma   90.00
#
_symmetry.space_group_name_H-M   'P 1'
#
loop_
_entity.id
_entity.type
_entity.pdbx_description
1 polymer ?
#
loop_
_entity_poly.entity_id
_entity_poly.type
_entity_poly.pdbx_seq_one_letter_code
_entity_poly.pdbx_strand_id
1 'polypeptide(L)'
;MFMIKSNGGSGSVSDSVFSNFIGHSNAYSLDINAYWESAQAPGNGVLYTGLTFSNWKGTCANGAQRAPIQLLCSSTTPCTGLNINNFAIWTDTGSYEYYKCQNAWGDGPCLVHGSAHTPYSIVTSTISSAPSGYSAPKMPNDLAAGYAITASIPIPTIPTTFFPGVAPATKRAYP
;
A
#
# COMPACT_ATOMS: atom_id res chain seq x y z
N MET A 1 4.57 -2.24 1.51
CA MET A 1 3.87 -1.16 2.24
C MET A 1 2.40 -1.59 2.42
N PHE A 2 1.52 -0.72 2.90
CA PHE A 2 0.29 -1.06 3.62
C PHE A 2 -0.69 -1.97 2.85
N MET A 3 -1.31 -2.91 3.59
CA MET A 3 -2.33 -3.81 3.06
C MET A 3 -3.60 -3.79 3.91
N ILE A 4 -4.76 -3.62 3.27
CA ILE A 4 -6.07 -3.90 3.86
C ILE A 4 -6.58 -5.19 3.20
N LYS A 5 -6.87 -6.22 4.00
CA LYS A 5 -7.22 -7.54 3.49
C LYS A 5 -8.52 -8.07 4.11
N SER A 6 -9.38 -8.63 3.27
CA SER A 6 -10.60 -9.35 3.65
C SER A 6 -10.93 -10.41 2.59
N ASN A 7 -11.88 -11.29 2.87
CA ASN A 7 -12.51 -12.14 1.87
C ASN A 7 -13.91 -12.55 2.35
N GLY A 8 -14.93 -11.84 1.85
CA GLY A 8 -16.26 -11.83 2.46
C GLY A 8 -16.30 -11.00 3.75
N GLY A 9 -17.09 -11.43 4.74
CA GLY A 9 -17.33 -10.68 5.97
C GLY A 9 -18.38 -9.58 5.84
N SER A 10 -18.44 -8.69 6.83
CA SER A 10 -19.39 -7.57 6.92
C SER A 10 -18.82 -6.44 7.79
N GLY A 11 -19.55 -5.32 7.90
CA GLY A 11 -19.10 -4.13 8.62
C GLY A 11 -18.34 -3.15 7.71
N SER A 12 -17.63 -2.19 8.31
CA SER A 12 -16.98 -1.11 7.56
C SER A 12 -15.64 -0.67 8.16
N VAL A 13 -14.73 -0.27 7.29
CA VAL A 13 -13.56 0.57 7.63
C VAL A 13 -13.75 1.92 6.92
N SER A 14 -13.70 2.99 7.69
CA SER A 14 -14.01 4.34 7.20
C SER A 14 -13.02 5.39 7.68
N ASP A 15 -13.02 6.54 7.00
CA ASP A 15 -12.41 7.80 7.44
C ASP A 15 -10.95 7.69 7.91
N SER A 16 -10.15 6.93 7.16
CA SER A 16 -8.77 6.63 7.53
C SER A 16 -7.78 7.30 6.58
N VAL A 17 -6.69 7.84 7.13
CA VAL A 17 -5.65 8.53 6.37
C VAL A 17 -4.32 7.79 6.54
N PHE A 18 -3.73 7.41 5.41
CA PHE A 18 -2.42 6.76 5.31
C PHE A 18 -1.46 7.69 4.56
N SER A 19 -0.67 8.46 5.31
CA SER A 19 0.14 9.54 4.75
C SER A 19 1.63 9.41 5.03
N ASN A 20 2.45 9.95 4.13
CA ASN A 20 3.91 10.09 4.27
C ASN A 20 4.63 8.75 4.38
N PHE A 21 4.36 7.89 3.42
CA PHE A 21 4.86 6.52 3.39
C PHE A 21 6.07 6.42 2.45
N ILE A 22 7.18 5.88 2.94
CA ILE A 22 8.39 5.60 2.16
C ILE A 22 8.64 4.10 2.16
N GLY A 23 8.96 3.52 1.01
CA GLY A 23 9.40 2.14 0.94
C GLY A 23 10.36 1.88 -0.20
N HIS A 24 11.16 0.83 -0.07
CA HIS A 24 12.17 0.43 -1.05
C HIS A 24 12.06 -1.06 -1.30
N SER A 25 12.03 -1.48 -2.56
CA SER A 25 12.07 -2.89 -2.96
C SER A 25 11.01 -3.79 -2.29
N ASN A 26 9.86 -3.22 -1.91
CA ASN A 26 8.76 -3.99 -1.34
C ASN A 26 8.13 -4.93 -2.37
N ALA A 27 7.54 -6.04 -1.92
CA ALA A 27 6.71 -6.88 -2.77
C ALA A 27 5.43 -6.15 -3.23
N TYR A 28 4.70 -5.55 -2.30
CA TYR A 28 3.52 -4.71 -2.58
C TYR A 28 3.75 -3.31 -2.02
N SER A 29 3.10 -2.31 -2.63
CA SER A 29 3.07 -0.93 -2.12
C SER A 29 1.73 -0.63 -1.46
N LEU A 30 0.72 -0.18 -2.21
CA LEU A 30 -0.65 -0.04 -1.75
C LEU A 30 -1.48 -1.24 -2.21
N ASP A 31 -1.98 -2.05 -1.27
CA ASP A 31 -2.79 -3.24 -1.56
C ASP A 31 -4.09 -3.25 -0.74
N ILE A 32 -5.22 -2.95 -1.38
CA ILE A 32 -6.54 -3.31 -0.86
C ILE A 32 -6.94 -4.60 -1.56
N ASN A 33 -7.07 -5.70 -0.82
CA ASN A 33 -7.44 -6.99 -1.38
C ASN A 33 -8.60 -7.62 -0.61
N ALA A 34 -9.82 -7.44 -1.14
CA ALA A 34 -11.05 -8.00 -0.62
C ALA A 34 -11.30 -9.46 -1.04
N TYR A 35 -10.30 -10.11 -1.65
CA TYR A 35 -10.31 -11.50 -2.08
C TYR A 35 -9.11 -12.28 -1.50
N TRP A 36 -8.59 -11.85 -0.35
CA TRP A 36 -7.40 -12.45 0.25
C TRP A 36 -7.67 -13.89 0.69
N GLU A 37 -6.98 -14.85 0.07
CA GLU A 37 -7.28 -16.29 0.22
C GLU A 37 -7.30 -16.77 1.67
N SER A 38 -6.37 -16.29 2.51
CA SER A 38 -6.27 -16.69 3.91
C SER A 38 -7.20 -15.92 4.88
N ALA A 39 -8.17 -15.15 4.37
CA ALA A 39 -9.06 -14.30 5.17
C ALA A 39 -10.56 -14.57 4.94
N GLN A 40 -10.93 -15.79 4.51
CA GLN A 40 -12.30 -16.16 4.20
C GLN A 40 -13.25 -16.02 5.40
N ALA A 41 -14.39 -15.37 5.18
CA ALA A 41 -15.47 -15.21 6.14
C ALA A 41 -16.83 -15.12 5.40
N PRO A 42 -17.93 -15.60 5.99
CA PRO A 42 -19.26 -15.44 5.41
C PRO A 42 -19.68 -13.96 5.38
N GLY A 43 -20.39 -13.55 4.32
CA GLY A 43 -20.95 -12.21 4.17
C GLY A 43 -20.59 -11.53 2.85
N ASN A 44 -21.18 -10.35 2.62
CA ASN A 44 -21.10 -9.63 1.34
C ASN A 44 -19.80 -8.81 1.16
N GLY A 45 -18.87 -8.84 2.12
CA GLY A 45 -17.69 -8.00 2.12
C GLY A 45 -17.74 -6.88 3.14
N VAL A 46 -16.57 -6.46 3.58
CA VAL A 46 -16.38 -5.23 4.37
C VAL A 46 -16.49 -4.02 3.45
N LEU A 47 -17.23 -3.00 3.87
CA LEU A 47 -17.27 -1.70 3.18
C LEU A 47 -16.02 -0.89 3.49
N TYR A 48 -15.26 -0.55 2.46
CA TYR A 48 -14.15 0.38 2.55
C TYR A 48 -14.58 1.73 1.98
N THR A 49 -14.63 2.76 2.84
CA THR A 49 -15.10 4.08 2.41
C THR A 49 -14.29 5.24 2.99
N GLY A 50 -14.13 6.34 2.26
CA GLY A 50 -13.47 7.54 2.78
C GLY A 50 -11.99 7.32 3.16
N LEU A 51 -11.27 6.44 2.44
CA LEU A 51 -9.86 6.15 2.73
C LEU A 51 -8.95 7.04 1.88
N THR A 52 -8.02 7.73 2.52
CA THR A 52 -7.06 8.62 1.85
C THR A 52 -5.64 8.06 1.91
N PHE A 53 -4.98 7.94 0.76
CA PHE A 53 -3.59 7.54 0.60
C PHE A 53 -2.81 8.71 -0.01
N SER A 54 -1.89 9.30 0.76
CA SER A 54 -1.28 10.59 0.40
C SER A 54 0.23 10.64 0.63
N ASN A 55 0.96 11.20 -0.34
CA ASN A 55 2.42 11.38 -0.25
C ASN A 55 3.19 10.07 -0.01
N TRP A 56 3.06 9.14 -0.96
CA TRP A 56 3.77 7.86 -0.95
C TRP A 56 4.94 7.90 -1.94
N LYS A 57 6.13 7.51 -1.50
CA LYS A 57 7.37 7.59 -2.28
C LYS A 57 8.24 6.35 -2.16
N GLY A 58 9.11 6.14 -3.15
CA GLY A 58 10.15 5.13 -3.17
C GLY A 58 9.95 4.09 -4.27
N THR A 59 10.32 2.84 -4.01
CA THR A 59 10.32 1.78 -5.01
C THR A 59 9.67 0.47 -4.55
N CYS A 60 9.29 -0.35 -5.53
CA CYS A 60 8.87 -1.74 -5.34
C CYS A 60 9.75 -2.69 -6.16
N ALA A 61 9.92 -3.93 -5.72
CA ALA A 61 10.86 -4.86 -6.35
C ALA A 61 10.52 -5.16 -7.82
N ASN A 62 9.23 -5.38 -8.12
CA ASN A 62 8.75 -5.66 -9.48
C ASN A 62 7.29 -5.23 -9.64
N GLY A 63 7.09 -4.01 -10.14
CA GLY A 63 5.78 -3.37 -10.34
C GLY A 63 4.92 -4.01 -11.44
N ALA A 64 5.51 -4.78 -12.35
CA ALA A 64 4.79 -5.54 -13.37
C ALA A 64 4.22 -6.86 -12.80
N GLN A 65 4.92 -7.48 -11.84
CA GLN A 65 4.43 -8.67 -11.14
C GLN A 65 3.43 -8.30 -10.04
N ARG A 66 3.73 -7.26 -9.25
CA ARG A 66 2.91 -6.78 -8.14
C ARG A 66 2.72 -5.28 -8.28
N ALA A 67 1.52 -4.91 -8.72
CA ALA A 67 1.14 -3.53 -9.00
C ALA A 67 1.36 -2.63 -7.75
N PRO A 68 2.03 -1.47 -7.89
CA PRO A 68 2.19 -0.55 -6.76
C PRO A 68 0.88 0.03 -6.24
N ILE A 69 -0.13 0.14 -7.11
CA ILE A 69 -1.52 0.40 -6.73
C ILE A 69 -2.32 -0.84 -7.10
N GLN A 70 -2.77 -1.59 -6.09
CA GLN A 70 -3.67 -2.72 -6.25
C GLN A 70 -4.91 -2.52 -5.37
N LEU A 71 -6.03 -2.19 -5.99
CA LEU A 71 -7.30 -1.95 -5.32
C LEU A 71 -8.34 -2.95 -5.82
N LEU A 72 -8.43 -4.11 -5.17
CA LEU A 72 -9.33 -5.20 -5.50
C LEU A 72 -10.46 -5.23 -4.47
N CYS A 73 -11.50 -4.45 -4.71
CA CYS A 73 -12.64 -4.33 -3.81
C CYS A 73 -13.71 -5.38 -4.13
N SER A 74 -14.56 -5.69 -3.14
CA SER A 74 -15.65 -6.67 -3.31
C SER A 74 -16.66 -6.21 -4.35
N SER A 75 -17.12 -7.12 -5.19
CA SER A 75 -18.20 -6.85 -6.17
C SER A 75 -19.57 -6.72 -5.51
N THR A 76 -19.76 -7.26 -4.31
CA THR A 76 -21.02 -7.11 -3.55
C THR A 76 -20.98 -5.94 -2.58
N THR A 77 -19.78 -5.41 -2.30
CA THR A 77 -19.58 -4.20 -1.48
C THR A 77 -18.43 -3.36 -2.06
N PRO A 78 -18.64 -2.60 -3.15
CA PRO A 78 -17.61 -1.79 -3.78
C PRO A 78 -16.99 -0.75 -2.84
N CYS A 79 -15.70 -0.45 -3.01
CA CYS A 79 -15.05 0.64 -2.27
C CYS A 79 -15.56 1.98 -2.79
N THR A 80 -15.72 2.96 -1.90
CA THR A 80 -16.25 4.28 -2.27
C THR A 80 -15.46 5.41 -1.61
N GLY A 81 -15.43 6.60 -2.21
CA GLY A 81 -14.74 7.75 -1.61
C GLY A 81 -13.26 7.52 -1.33
N LEU A 82 -12.58 6.66 -2.11
CA LEU A 82 -11.13 6.51 -2.01
C LEU A 82 -10.45 7.78 -2.56
N ASN A 83 -9.38 8.22 -1.94
CA ASN A 83 -8.57 9.32 -2.44
C ASN A 83 -7.11 8.91 -2.50
N ILE A 84 -6.51 8.90 -3.70
CA ILE A 84 -5.09 8.68 -3.89
C ILE A 84 -4.49 9.95 -4.47
N ASN A 85 -3.62 10.60 -3.69
CA ASN A 85 -2.94 11.83 -4.11
C ASN A 85 -1.44 11.74 -3.84
N ASN A 86 -0.64 12.34 -4.72
CA ASN A 86 0.83 12.37 -4.60
C ASN A 86 1.42 10.96 -4.31
N PHE A 87 1.08 10.00 -5.18
CA PHE A 87 1.57 8.63 -5.11
C PHE A 87 2.63 8.44 -6.20
N ALA A 88 3.89 8.26 -5.80
CA ALA A 88 5.03 8.15 -6.70
C ALA A 88 5.91 6.97 -6.26
N ILE A 89 5.56 5.77 -6.71
CA ILE A 89 6.38 4.57 -6.57
C ILE A 89 6.90 4.18 -7.94
N TRP A 90 8.11 3.61 -8.01
CA TRP A 90 8.64 3.04 -9.25
C TRP A 90 9.16 1.62 -9.05
N THR A 91 9.12 0.82 -10.12
CA THR A 91 9.69 -0.53 -10.13
C THR A 91 11.22 -0.51 -10.13
N ASP A 92 11.84 -1.37 -9.30
CA ASP A 92 13.28 -1.62 -9.33
C ASP A 92 13.67 -2.50 -10.52
N THR A 93 12.73 -3.35 -10.99
CA THR A 93 12.96 -4.32 -12.07
C THR A 93 12.07 -4.01 -13.27
N GLY A 94 12.67 -3.99 -14.47
CA GLY A 94 11.96 -3.68 -15.71
C GLY A 94 11.83 -2.18 -15.97
N SER A 95 10.98 -1.82 -16.92
CA SER A 95 10.80 -0.44 -17.40
C SER A 95 9.35 0.03 -17.35
N TYR A 96 8.48 -0.74 -16.71
CA TYR A 96 7.07 -0.41 -16.53
C TYR A 96 6.50 -1.08 -15.27
N GLU A 97 5.40 -0.54 -14.79
CA GLU A 97 4.61 -1.09 -13.70
C GLU A 97 3.11 -1.01 -14.01
N TYR A 98 2.28 -1.67 -13.20
CA TYR A 98 0.84 -1.63 -13.36
C TYR A 98 0.15 -0.92 -12.21
N TYR A 99 -0.95 -0.24 -12.50
CA TYR A 99 -2.00 0.07 -11.52
C TYR A 99 -3.23 -0.77 -11.81
N LYS A 100 -3.83 -1.34 -10.77
CA LYS A 100 -4.95 -2.27 -10.84
C LYS A 100 -6.07 -1.79 -9.94
N CYS A 101 -7.25 -1.60 -10.51
CA CYS A 101 -8.45 -1.22 -9.77
C CYS A 101 -9.63 -2.11 -10.17
N GLN A 102 -10.41 -2.56 -9.20
CA GLN A 102 -11.61 -3.36 -9.37
C GLN A 102 -12.63 -2.95 -8.31
N ASN A 103 -13.87 -2.65 -8.71
CA ASN A 103 -14.94 -2.21 -7.82
C ASN A 103 -14.53 -1.03 -6.89
N ALA A 104 -13.63 -0.16 -7.34
CA ALA A 104 -13.00 0.88 -6.53
C ALA A 104 -13.35 2.28 -7.07
N TRP A 105 -14.02 3.07 -6.23
CA TRP A 105 -14.55 4.38 -6.60
C TRP A 105 -13.93 5.50 -5.77
N GLY A 106 -13.67 6.63 -6.43
CA GLY A 106 -13.08 7.81 -5.80
C GLY A 106 -12.20 8.61 -6.74
N ASP A 107 -11.23 9.34 -6.18
CA ASP A 107 -10.33 10.21 -6.92
C ASP A 107 -8.88 9.70 -6.86
N GLY A 108 -8.28 9.44 -8.01
CA GLY A 108 -6.89 8.97 -8.10
C GLY A 108 -6.64 8.03 -9.28
N PRO A 109 -5.41 7.52 -9.44
CA PRO A 109 -5.07 6.63 -10.55
C PRO A 109 -5.94 5.36 -10.57
N CYS A 110 -6.42 4.97 -11.76
CA CYS A 110 -7.30 3.85 -12.05
C CYS A 110 -8.66 3.78 -11.33
N LEU A 111 -8.95 4.69 -10.40
CA LEU A 111 -10.25 4.78 -9.73
C LEU A 111 -11.32 5.27 -10.70
N VAL A 112 -12.53 4.73 -10.55
CA VAL A 112 -13.69 5.25 -11.29
C VAL A 112 -14.31 6.38 -10.48
N HIS A 113 -14.53 7.52 -11.15
CA HIS A 113 -15.20 8.68 -10.56
C HIS A 113 -16.73 8.58 -10.74
N GLY A 114 -17.47 9.18 -9.81
CA GLY A 114 -18.93 9.30 -9.89
C GLY A 114 -19.68 8.59 -8.75
N SER A 115 -21.01 8.65 -8.80
CA SER A 115 -21.90 8.19 -7.72
C SER A 115 -22.57 6.84 -7.99
N ALA A 116 -22.47 6.32 -9.21
CA ALA A 116 -23.04 5.04 -9.58
C ALA A 116 -22.04 3.93 -9.24
N HIS A 117 -21.95 3.53 -7.96
CA HIS A 117 -20.99 2.54 -7.45
C HIS A 117 -21.31 1.10 -7.89
N THR A 118 -21.46 0.87 -9.20
CA THR A 118 -21.74 -0.44 -9.77
C THR A 118 -20.47 -1.29 -9.82
N PRO A 119 -20.59 -2.62 -9.66
CA PRO A 119 -19.43 -3.50 -9.79
C PRO A 119 -18.83 -3.46 -11.20
N TYR A 120 -17.52 -3.57 -11.30
CA TYR A 120 -16.79 -3.63 -12.57
C TYR A 120 -15.56 -4.56 -12.45
N SER A 121 -15.20 -5.18 -13.57
CA SER A 121 -14.03 -6.08 -13.66
C SER A 121 -12.72 -5.33 -13.47
N ILE A 122 -11.64 -6.04 -13.13
CA ILE A 122 -10.33 -5.42 -12.94
C ILE A 122 -9.89 -4.62 -14.18
N VAL A 123 -9.55 -3.35 -13.97
CA VAL A 123 -8.92 -2.47 -14.94
C VAL A 123 -7.43 -2.42 -14.62
N THR A 124 -6.59 -2.61 -15.63
CA THR A 124 -5.13 -2.54 -15.50
C THR A 124 -4.61 -1.40 -16.37
N SER A 125 -3.88 -0.47 -15.75
CA SER A 125 -3.19 0.63 -16.43
C SER A 125 -1.69 0.35 -16.44
N THR A 126 -1.05 0.46 -17.61
CA THR A 126 0.40 0.34 -17.75
C THR A 126 1.06 1.71 -17.58
N ILE A 127 2.02 1.80 -16.66
CA ILE A 127 2.82 3.00 -16.42
C ILE A 127 4.23 2.74 -16.94
N SER A 128 4.59 3.40 -18.04
CA SER A 128 5.82 3.13 -18.80
C SER A 128 6.96 4.11 -18.50
N SER A 129 6.80 4.97 -17.50
CA SER A 129 7.85 5.91 -17.08
C SER A 129 7.77 6.16 -15.57
N ALA A 130 8.93 6.38 -14.95
CA ALA A 130 9.02 6.63 -13.52
C ALA A 130 8.23 7.90 -13.14
N PRO A 131 7.30 7.82 -12.17
CA PRO A 131 6.60 9.00 -11.67
C PRO A 131 7.58 10.05 -11.14
N SER A 132 7.33 11.31 -11.45
CA SER A 132 8.17 12.41 -10.94
C SER A 132 8.18 12.41 -9.40
N GLY A 133 9.36 12.58 -8.80
CA GLY A 133 9.51 12.64 -7.35
C GLY A 133 9.31 11.31 -6.63
N TYR A 134 9.47 10.17 -7.32
CA TYR A 134 9.44 8.83 -6.69
C TYR A 134 10.64 8.58 -5.77
N SER A 135 11.81 9.18 -6.07
CA SER A 135 13.01 8.99 -5.27
C SER A 135 12.79 9.42 -3.81
N ALA A 136 13.21 8.56 -2.88
CA ALA A 136 13.04 8.76 -1.45
C ALA A 136 14.32 8.39 -0.68
N PRO A 137 14.60 9.04 0.47
CA PRO A 137 15.71 8.65 1.32
C PRO A 137 15.53 7.23 1.90
N LYS A 138 16.65 6.58 2.18
CA LYS A 138 16.72 5.31 2.93
C LYS A 138 16.99 5.57 4.41
N MET A 139 16.68 4.59 5.25
CA MET A 139 17.11 4.64 6.65
C MET A 139 18.57 4.16 6.75
N PRO A 140 19.38 4.73 7.66
CA PRO A 140 20.77 4.30 7.84
C PRO A 140 20.90 2.84 8.31
N ASN A 141 19.82 2.28 8.87
CA ASN A 141 19.78 0.93 9.42
C ASN A 141 18.94 -0.04 8.57
N ASP A 142 18.73 0.26 7.28
CA ASP A 142 18.10 -0.70 6.36
C ASP A 142 18.94 -2.00 6.34
N LEU A 143 18.31 -3.13 6.68
CA LEU A 143 19.00 -4.42 6.71
C LEU A 143 19.34 -4.85 5.27
N ALA A 144 20.61 -5.21 5.04
CA ALA A 144 21.04 -5.79 3.77
C ALA A 144 20.42 -7.18 3.51
N ALA A 145 20.14 -7.94 4.57
CA ALA A 145 19.47 -9.22 4.55
C ALA A 145 18.75 -9.48 5.89
N GLY A 146 17.74 -10.35 5.88
CA GLY A 146 17.08 -10.83 7.10
C GLY A 146 17.98 -11.73 7.94
N TYR A 147 17.61 -11.97 9.19
CA TYR A 147 18.30 -12.92 10.07
C TYR A 147 18.03 -14.38 9.66
N ALA A 148 18.99 -15.26 9.95
CA ALA A 148 18.86 -16.69 9.70
C ALA A 148 17.77 -17.32 10.59
N ILE A 149 17.06 -18.32 10.04
CA ILE A 149 15.98 -19.04 10.75
C ILE A 149 16.48 -20.22 11.60
N THR A 150 17.78 -20.52 11.56
CA THR A 150 18.42 -21.66 12.25
C THR A 150 19.46 -21.23 13.29
N ALA A 151 19.61 -19.93 13.55
CA ALA A 151 20.56 -19.38 14.49
C ALA A 151 19.89 -18.40 15.46
N SER A 152 20.51 -18.16 16.62
CA SER A 152 20.05 -17.13 17.55
C SER A 152 20.16 -15.73 16.92
N ILE A 153 19.20 -14.87 17.22
CA ILE A 153 19.14 -13.48 16.72
C ILE A 153 19.85 -12.58 17.74
N PRO A 154 20.80 -11.72 17.31
CA PRO A 154 21.44 -10.78 18.22
C PRO A 154 20.44 -9.74 18.74
N ILE A 155 20.59 -9.34 20.02
CA ILE A 155 19.74 -8.31 20.63
C ILE A 155 20.10 -6.94 20.02
N PRO A 156 19.16 -6.23 19.37
CA PRO A 156 19.43 -4.91 18.81
C PRO A 156 19.42 -3.83 19.89
N THR A 157 20.10 -2.71 19.63
CA THR A 157 19.88 -1.47 20.38
C THR A 157 18.63 -0.77 19.85
N ILE A 158 17.96 0.00 20.72
CA ILE A 158 16.80 0.80 20.30
C ILE A 158 17.32 1.99 19.48
N PRO A 159 16.87 2.21 18.23
CA PRO A 159 17.36 3.31 17.43
C PRO A 159 16.78 4.65 17.89
N THR A 160 17.40 5.75 17.45
CA THR A 160 16.93 7.13 17.70
C THR A 160 16.36 7.77 16.43
N THR A 161 16.06 6.98 15.41
CA THR A 161 15.45 7.43 14.16
C THR A 161 14.57 6.31 13.60
N PHE A 162 13.37 6.66 13.16
CA PHE A 162 12.35 5.71 12.69
C PHE A 162 11.74 6.12 11.34
N PHE A 163 11.96 7.36 10.92
CA PHE A 163 11.54 7.89 9.63
C PHE A 163 12.55 8.95 9.17
N PRO A 164 12.88 9.05 7.87
CA PRO A 164 13.88 10.00 7.38
C PRO A 164 13.61 11.43 7.81
N GLY A 165 14.59 12.07 8.45
CA GLY A 165 14.50 13.47 8.88
C GLY A 165 13.60 13.73 10.10
N VAL A 166 13.04 12.68 10.74
CA VAL A 166 12.12 12.84 11.88
C VAL A 166 12.75 12.30 13.16
N ALA A 167 12.76 13.14 14.20
CA ALA A 167 13.19 12.76 15.53
C ALA A 167 12.07 11.99 16.27
N PRO A 168 12.42 11.03 17.16
CA PRO A 168 11.45 10.39 18.04
C PRO A 168 10.69 11.42 18.89
N ALA A 169 9.38 11.20 19.09
CA ALA A 169 8.54 12.11 19.88
C ALA A 169 9.01 12.24 21.34
N THR A 170 9.61 11.17 21.88
CA THR A 170 10.15 11.13 23.24
C THR A 170 11.60 10.64 23.23
N LYS A 171 12.43 11.26 24.07
CA LYS A 171 13.79 10.78 24.31
C LYS A 171 13.77 9.42 25.01
N ARG A 172 14.82 8.61 24.80
CA ARG A 172 14.99 7.36 25.54
C ARG A 172 15.22 7.64 27.03
N ALA A 173 14.66 6.78 27.87
CA ALA A 173 14.84 6.84 29.32
C ALA A 173 16.27 6.46 29.75
N TYR A 174 16.95 5.63 28.97
CA TYR A 174 18.34 5.20 29.19
C TYR A 174 19.14 5.25 27.87
N PRO A 175 20.46 5.54 27.92
CA PRO A 175 21.32 5.59 26.73
C PRO A 175 21.28 4.33 25.86
#